data_AF-A0A7G6WV82-F1
#
_entry.id   AF-A0A7G6WV82-F1
#
_cell.length_a   1.000
_cell.length_b   1.000
_cell.length_c   1.000
_cell.angle_alpha   90.00
_cell.angle_beta   90.00
_cell.angle_gamma   90.00
#
_symmetry.space_group_name_H-M   'P 1'
#
loop_
_entity.id
_entity.type
_entity.pdbx_description
1 polymer ?
#
loop_
_entity_poly.entity_id
_entity_poly.type
_entity_poly.pdbx_seq_one_letter_code
_entity_poly.pdbx_strand_id
1 'polypeptide(L)'
;MSTIPLPAKASLSQLRARAKDLRRAVTKARPDALDRVRAHHPAYGGEFDPARFTLRDAQLTIAREDGLAGWSELMEKVATELAEGRELHRYFGVELNNETWDLMEQIDETSPRGDQERLLYGAYAACLHWLEAGNEANHARGEYLIARAALRIGRASLGLEHAQRCLELVLAHPGQMSDWDKPFAHEALARALAATGAPDAAQAELARAVELTTLVADPGDQNVLHTELSKEPWFGLRT
;
A
#
# COMPACT_ATOMS: atom_id res chain seq x y z
N MET A 1 -32.16 12.40 -3.66
CA MET A 1 -31.06 12.76 -4.57
C MET A 1 -30.15 11.55 -4.65
N SER A 2 -30.06 10.90 -5.82
CA SER A 2 -29.20 9.72 -5.98
C SER A 2 -27.74 10.13 -5.94
N THR A 3 -27.04 9.72 -4.88
CA THR A 3 -25.59 9.82 -4.78
C THR A 3 -24.99 8.69 -5.61
N ILE A 4 -24.55 9.00 -6.83
CA ILE A 4 -23.73 8.06 -7.62
C ILE A 4 -22.37 7.99 -6.91
N PRO A 5 -21.94 6.82 -6.42
CA PRO A 5 -20.62 6.66 -5.83
C PRO A 5 -19.56 6.92 -6.89
N LEU A 6 -18.55 7.74 -6.57
CA LEU A 6 -17.40 7.90 -7.44
C LEU A 6 -16.68 6.54 -7.61
N PRO A 7 -16.13 6.24 -8.80
CA PRO A 7 -15.42 4.99 -9.01
C PRO A 7 -14.26 4.89 -8.02
N ALA A 8 -14.12 3.72 -7.38
CA ALA A 8 -13.25 3.41 -6.24
C ALA A 8 -11.73 3.66 -6.42
N LYS A 9 -11.33 4.35 -7.49
CA LYS A 9 -9.93 4.65 -7.85
C LYS A 9 -9.71 6.08 -8.36
N ALA A 10 -10.70 6.99 -8.33
CA ALA A 10 -10.56 8.30 -8.96
C ALA A 10 -9.49 9.18 -8.30
N SER A 11 -8.27 9.18 -8.83
CA SER A 11 -7.25 10.18 -8.49
C SER A 11 -7.34 11.38 -9.44
N LEU A 12 -6.90 12.55 -8.97
CA LEU A 12 -6.82 13.77 -9.81
C LEU A 12 -5.96 13.55 -11.07
N SER A 13 -4.94 12.70 -11.00
CA SER A 13 -4.10 12.33 -12.16
C SER A 13 -4.86 11.46 -13.16
N GLN A 14 -5.65 10.50 -12.69
CA GLN A 14 -6.49 9.64 -13.55
C GLN A 14 -7.60 10.42 -14.25
N LEU A 15 -8.28 11.36 -13.56
CA LEU A 15 -9.31 12.19 -14.19
C LEU A 15 -8.73 13.03 -15.33
N ARG A 16 -7.54 13.62 -15.12
CA ARG A 16 -6.84 14.38 -16.16
C ARG A 16 -6.42 13.49 -17.33
N ALA A 17 -6.03 12.24 -17.08
CA ALA A 17 -5.74 11.27 -18.13
C ALA A 17 -7.02 10.91 -18.93
N ARG A 18 -8.11 10.57 -18.24
CA ARG A 18 -9.43 10.30 -18.84
C ARG A 18 -9.89 11.44 -19.76
N ALA A 19 -9.72 12.70 -19.37
CA ALA A 19 -10.09 13.85 -20.21
C ALA A 19 -9.25 13.95 -21.48
N LYS A 20 -7.94 13.70 -21.40
CA LYS A 20 -7.05 13.68 -22.56
C LYS A 20 -7.40 12.52 -23.50
N ASP A 21 -7.69 11.35 -22.95
CA ASP A 21 -8.03 10.16 -23.73
C ASP A 21 -9.39 10.30 -24.42
N LEU A 22 -10.40 10.86 -23.73
CA LEU A 22 -11.69 11.16 -24.32
C LEU A 22 -11.54 12.14 -25.49
N ARG A 23 -10.80 13.23 -25.32
CA ARG A 23 -10.52 14.18 -26.42
C ARG A 23 -9.88 13.46 -27.61
N ARG A 24 -8.84 12.65 -27.39
CA ARG A 24 -8.16 11.90 -28.46
C ARG A 24 -9.12 10.95 -29.18
N ALA A 25 -9.98 10.26 -28.44
CA ALA A 25 -10.96 9.33 -29.01
C ALA A 25 -12.02 10.06 -29.86
N VAL A 26 -12.49 11.23 -29.40
CA VAL A 26 -13.41 12.08 -30.16
C VAL A 26 -12.75 12.61 -31.44
N THR A 27 -11.50 13.12 -31.36
CA THR A 27 -10.76 13.56 -32.56
C THR A 27 -10.58 12.43 -33.59
N LYS A 28 -10.51 11.17 -33.15
CA LYS A 28 -10.46 9.98 -34.01
C LYS A 28 -11.85 9.47 -34.45
N ALA A 29 -12.92 10.21 -34.17
CA ALA A 29 -14.30 9.88 -34.47
C ALA A 29 -14.73 8.48 -33.98
N ARG A 30 -14.23 8.03 -32.82
CA ARG A 30 -14.65 6.73 -32.28
C ARG A 30 -16.12 6.80 -31.83
N PRO A 31 -16.99 5.87 -32.29
CA PRO A 31 -18.44 5.95 -32.01
C PRO A 31 -18.78 6.02 -30.52
N ASP A 32 -18.12 5.20 -29.70
CA ASP A 32 -18.30 5.15 -28.24
C ASP A 32 -18.02 6.50 -27.57
N ALA A 33 -16.99 7.21 -28.02
CA ALA A 33 -16.62 8.52 -27.49
C ALA A 33 -17.60 9.62 -27.94
N LEU A 34 -18.10 9.54 -29.17
CA LEU A 34 -19.10 10.49 -29.68
C LEU A 34 -20.43 10.35 -28.94
N ASP A 35 -20.87 9.13 -28.67
CA ASP A 35 -22.13 8.87 -27.96
C ASP A 35 -22.07 9.38 -26.51
N ARG A 36 -20.93 9.19 -25.83
CA ARG A 36 -20.69 9.76 -24.50
C ARG A 36 -20.78 11.29 -24.51
N VAL A 37 -20.17 11.94 -25.49
CA VAL A 37 -20.24 13.40 -25.64
C VAL A 37 -21.68 13.86 -25.88
N ARG A 38 -22.43 13.19 -26.76
CA ARG A 38 -23.84 13.54 -27.04
C ARG A 38 -24.74 13.39 -25.81
N ALA A 39 -24.51 12.35 -25.02
CA ALA A 39 -25.30 12.08 -23.83
C ALA A 39 -25.07 13.11 -22.71
N HIS A 40 -23.84 13.60 -22.55
CA HIS A 40 -23.46 14.38 -21.36
C HIS A 40 -23.09 15.84 -21.63
N HIS A 41 -22.71 16.22 -22.86
CA HIS A 41 -22.25 17.58 -23.18
C HIS A 41 -23.36 18.47 -23.76
N PRO A 42 -23.65 19.65 -23.15
CA PRO A 42 -24.81 20.47 -23.52
C PRO A 42 -24.72 21.08 -24.93
N ALA A 43 -23.51 21.33 -25.44
CA ALA A 43 -23.30 21.92 -26.77
C ALA A 43 -23.20 20.90 -27.92
N TYR A 44 -23.15 19.59 -27.62
CA TYR A 44 -22.84 18.55 -28.61
C TYR A 44 -23.89 17.44 -28.67
N GLY A 45 -25.15 17.76 -28.37
CA GLY A 45 -26.26 16.79 -28.43
C GLY A 45 -26.65 16.32 -29.84
N GLY A 46 -26.10 16.94 -30.90
CA GLY A 46 -26.34 16.59 -32.31
C GLY A 46 -25.06 16.25 -33.08
N GLU A 47 -25.06 16.42 -34.39
CA GLU A 47 -23.81 16.35 -35.18
C GLU A 47 -22.88 17.52 -34.83
N PHE A 48 -21.59 17.21 -34.64
CA PHE A 48 -20.56 18.21 -34.40
C PHE A 48 -19.26 17.78 -35.07
N ASP A 49 -18.43 18.75 -35.43
CA ASP A 49 -17.10 18.52 -35.99
C ASP A 49 -16.13 18.05 -34.87
N PRO A 50 -15.66 16.79 -34.89
CA PRO A 50 -14.79 16.28 -33.84
C PRO A 50 -13.41 16.97 -33.79
N ALA A 51 -13.00 17.66 -34.86
CA ALA A 51 -11.76 18.44 -34.87
C ALA A 51 -11.84 19.70 -33.99
N ARG A 52 -13.05 20.21 -33.72
CA ARG A 52 -13.29 21.38 -32.86
C ARG A 52 -13.45 21.02 -31.38
N PHE A 53 -13.52 19.73 -31.05
CA PHE A 53 -13.71 19.26 -29.67
C PHE A 53 -12.45 19.51 -28.83
N THR A 54 -12.58 20.35 -27.80
CA THR A 54 -11.46 20.81 -26.99
C THR A 54 -11.22 19.94 -25.75
N LEU A 55 -10.11 20.19 -25.04
CA LEU A 55 -9.87 19.54 -23.74
C LEU A 55 -10.90 20.00 -22.69
N ARG A 56 -11.35 21.26 -22.77
CA ARG A 56 -12.37 21.81 -21.88
C ARG A 56 -13.71 21.09 -22.07
N ASP A 57 -14.05 20.77 -23.31
CA ASP A 57 -15.26 20.01 -23.63
C ASP A 57 -15.18 18.57 -23.11
N ALA A 58 -14.02 17.93 -23.23
CA ALA A 58 -13.79 16.61 -22.65
C ALA A 58 -13.90 16.62 -21.11
N GLN A 59 -13.34 17.64 -20.46
CA GLN A 59 -13.43 17.84 -19.02
C GLN A 59 -14.87 18.08 -18.55
N LEU A 60 -15.64 18.89 -19.28
CA LEU A 60 -17.05 19.15 -18.98
C LEU A 60 -17.92 17.89 -19.20
N THR A 61 -17.63 17.13 -20.25
CA THR A 61 -18.33 15.85 -20.52
C THR A 61 -18.14 14.89 -19.35
N ILE A 62 -16.90 14.71 -18.87
CA ILE A 62 -16.60 13.82 -17.74
C ILE A 62 -17.24 14.31 -16.45
N ALA A 63 -17.18 15.62 -16.15
CA ALA A 63 -17.87 16.16 -14.97
C ALA A 63 -19.36 15.85 -14.96
N ARG A 64 -20.02 15.97 -16.12
CA ARG A 64 -21.46 15.69 -16.27
C ARG A 64 -21.80 14.20 -16.33
N GLU A 65 -20.88 13.34 -16.75
CA GLU A 65 -20.98 11.88 -16.59
C GLU A 65 -21.07 11.50 -15.10
N ASP A 66 -20.26 12.15 -14.26
CA ASP A 66 -20.23 11.97 -12.81
C ASP A 66 -21.34 12.77 -12.07
N GLY A 67 -22.28 13.37 -12.82
CA GLY A 67 -23.44 14.10 -12.27
C GLY A 67 -23.15 15.53 -11.76
N LEU A 68 -21.99 16.09 -12.08
CA LEU A 68 -21.53 17.41 -11.62
C LEU A 68 -21.62 18.46 -12.73
N ALA A 69 -21.79 19.73 -12.36
CA ALA A 69 -22.04 20.81 -13.30
C ALA A 69 -20.78 21.25 -14.06
N GLY A 70 -19.58 21.00 -13.51
CA GLY A 70 -18.33 21.39 -14.14
C GLY A 70 -17.08 20.71 -13.60
N TRP A 71 -15.99 20.87 -14.35
CA TRP A 71 -14.71 20.24 -14.05
C TRP A 71 -14.13 20.67 -12.69
N SER A 72 -14.24 21.95 -12.32
CA SER A 72 -13.75 22.43 -11.02
C SER A 72 -14.49 21.77 -9.86
N GLU A 73 -15.80 21.62 -9.98
CA GLU A 73 -16.65 20.96 -8.97
C GLU A 73 -16.30 19.46 -8.84
N LEU A 74 -16.05 18.78 -9.97
CA LEU A 74 -15.53 17.41 -9.96
C LEU A 74 -14.17 17.31 -9.28
N MET A 75 -13.26 18.22 -9.59
CA MET A 75 -11.92 18.22 -8.99
C MET A 75 -11.96 18.55 -7.50
N GLU A 76 -12.82 19.47 -7.08
CA GLU A 76 -13.05 19.82 -5.68
C GLU A 76 -13.67 18.66 -4.93
N LYS A 77 -14.76 18.07 -5.44
CA LYS A 77 -15.41 16.90 -4.84
C LYS A 77 -14.44 15.73 -4.70
N VAL A 78 -13.67 15.42 -5.73
CA VAL A 78 -12.67 14.35 -5.68
C VAL A 78 -11.54 14.70 -4.72
N ALA A 79 -11.09 15.95 -4.67
CA ALA A 79 -10.09 16.38 -3.68
C ALA A 79 -10.63 16.30 -2.25
N THR A 80 -11.90 16.63 -2.02
CA THR A 80 -12.58 16.52 -0.72
C THR A 80 -12.79 15.06 -0.33
N GLU A 81 -13.28 14.21 -1.23
CA GLU A 81 -13.44 12.77 -0.97
C GLU A 81 -12.08 12.05 -0.82
N LEU A 82 -11.04 12.49 -1.53
CA LEU A 82 -9.65 12.04 -1.29
C LEU A 82 -9.12 12.54 0.07
N ALA A 83 -9.55 13.72 0.51
CA ALA A 83 -9.24 14.27 1.82
C ALA A 83 -10.09 13.66 2.95
N GLU A 84 -11.15 12.90 2.62
CA GLU A 84 -11.92 12.11 3.58
C GLU A 84 -11.16 10.81 3.93
N GLY A 85 -10.09 10.99 4.72
CA GLY A 85 -9.43 9.98 5.55
C GLY A 85 -8.66 8.90 4.79
N ARG A 86 -9.36 7.95 4.17
CA ARG A 86 -8.76 6.65 3.78
C ARG A 86 -7.69 6.74 2.69
N GLU A 87 -7.83 7.62 1.71
CA GLU A 87 -6.81 7.75 0.65
C GLU A 87 -5.55 8.49 1.12
N LEU A 88 -5.67 9.44 2.06
CA LEU A 88 -4.51 10.02 2.74
C LEU A 88 -3.83 9.02 3.67
N HIS A 89 -4.60 8.26 4.46
CA HIS A 89 -4.03 7.19 5.27
C HIS A 89 -3.32 6.15 4.39
N ARG A 90 -3.90 5.75 3.26
CA ARG A 90 -3.25 4.84 2.31
C ARG A 90 -1.95 5.43 1.74
N TYR A 91 -1.96 6.71 1.36
CA TYR A 91 -0.76 7.41 0.87
C TYR A 91 0.35 7.40 1.93
N PHE A 92 0.08 7.87 3.15
CA PHE A 92 1.07 7.90 4.22
C PHE A 92 1.51 6.49 4.66
N GLY A 93 0.61 5.51 4.68
CA GLY A 93 0.93 4.12 4.98
C GLY A 93 1.94 3.52 4.00
N VAL A 94 1.84 3.86 2.70
CA VAL A 94 2.81 3.43 1.68
C VAL A 94 4.13 4.19 1.81
N GLU A 95 4.10 5.52 1.86
CA GLU A 95 5.33 6.34 1.87
C GLU A 95 6.17 6.07 3.12
N LEU A 96 5.54 6.06 4.30
CA LEU A 96 6.25 5.81 5.57
C LEU A 96 6.76 4.38 5.66
N ASN A 97 6.03 3.39 5.14
CA ASN A 97 6.52 2.01 5.08
C ASN A 97 7.82 1.94 4.27
N ASN A 98 7.82 2.51 3.06
CA ASN A 98 8.99 2.47 2.17
C ASN A 98 10.17 3.27 2.75
N GLU A 99 9.94 4.48 3.26
CA GLU A 99 10.99 5.28 3.91
C GLU A 99 11.58 4.54 5.12
N THR A 100 10.76 3.82 5.89
CA THR A 100 11.24 3.04 7.04
C THR A 100 12.12 1.88 6.61
N TRP A 101 11.78 1.16 5.54
CA TRP A 101 12.65 0.10 4.98
C TRP A 101 13.99 0.67 4.50
N ASP A 102 13.97 1.75 3.72
CA ASP A 102 15.18 2.41 3.21
C ASP A 102 16.07 2.91 4.36
N LEU A 103 15.46 3.43 5.43
CA LEU A 103 16.17 3.90 6.61
C LEU A 103 16.78 2.75 7.42
N MET A 104 16.07 1.63 7.52
CA MET A 104 16.53 0.45 8.27
C MET A 104 17.80 -0.17 7.69
N GLU A 105 18.05 -0.03 6.39
CA GLU A 105 19.29 -0.45 5.74
C GLU A 105 20.51 0.36 6.21
N GLN A 106 20.29 1.60 6.67
CA GLN A 106 21.33 2.56 7.04
C GLN A 106 21.51 2.71 8.55
N ILE A 107 20.51 2.30 9.33
CA ILE A 107 20.48 2.42 10.79
C ILE A 107 20.72 1.07 11.45
N ASP A 108 21.43 1.09 12.57
CA ASP A 108 21.58 -0.03 13.49
C ASP A 108 21.63 0.44 14.96
N GLU A 109 21.87 -0.49 15.88
CA GLU A 109 21.97 -0.24 17.33
C GLU A 109 23.09 0.73 17.74
N THR A 110 24.08 0.99 16.87
CA THR A 110 25.20 1.91 17.13
C THR A 110 24.92 3.34 16.66
N SER A 111 23.87 3.51 15.85
CA SER A 111 23.48 4.80 15.26
C SER A 111 23.04 5.80 16.33
N PRO A 112 23.09 7.13 16.07
CA PRO A 112 22.61 8.13 17.01
C PRO A 112 21.17 7.87 17.47
N ARG A 113 20.89 8.10 18.76
CA ARG A 113 19.57 7.80 19.36
C ARG A 113 18.40 8.44 18.59
N GLY A 114 18.56 9.67 18.10
CA GLY A 114 17.51 10.36 17.34
C GLY A 114 17.17 9.66 16.02
N ASP A 115 18.17 9.03 15.38
CA ASP A 115 17.97 8.28 14.14
C ASP A 115 17.24 6.95 14.43
N GLN A 116 17.65 6.26 15.51
CA GLN A 116 16.94 5.06 15.98
C GLN A 116 15.47 5.36 16.32
N GLU A 117 15.21 6.48 16.99
CA GLU A 117 13.85 6.95 17.31
C GLU A 117 13.06 7.25 16.03
N ARG A 118 13.66 7.91 15.03
CA ARG A 118 13.00 8.18 13.74
C ARG A 118 12.61 6.90 13.00
N LEU A 119 13.47 5.89 13.00
CA LEU A 119 13.16 4.57 12.42
C LEU A 119 11.91 3.97 13.07
N LEU A 120 11.86 3.97 14.40
CA LEU A 120 10.73 3.41 15.13
C LEU A 120 9.45 4.24 14.94
N TYR A 121 9.54 5.57 14.93
CA TYR A 121 8.40 6.45 14.65
C TYR A 121 7.82 6.22 13.26
N GLY A 122 8.67 6.02 12.24
CA GLY A 122 8.25 5.68 10.88
C GLY A 122 7.46 4.37 10.82
N ALA A 123 7.98 3.32 11.46
CA ALA A 123 7.31 2.01 11.53
C ALA A 123 5.92 2.09 12.19
N TYR A 124 5.83 2.76 13.34
CA TYR A 124 4.54 2.94 14.05
C TYR A 124 3.55 3.80 13.25
N ALA A 125 4.02 4.89 12.64
CA ALA A 125 3.15 5.75 11.84
C ALA A 125 2.62 5.00 10.61
N ALA A 126 3.47 4.23 9.92
CA ALA A 126 3.03 3.37 8.82
C ALA A 126 1.96 2.36 9.27
N CYS A 127 2.17 1.67 10.40
CA CYS A 127 1.20 0.73 10.97
C CYS A 127 -0.13 1.43 11.31
N LEU A 128 -0.10 2.59 11.97
CA LEU A 128 -1.29 3.36 12.30
C LEU A 128 -2.08 3.75 11.05
N HIS A 129 -1.41 4.22 10.00
CA HIS A 129 -2.06 4.54 8.74
C HIS A 129 -2.69 3.32 8.06
N TRP A 130 -2.07 2.14 8.19
CA TRP A 130 -2.65 0.88 7.73
C TRP A 130 -3.85 0.40 8.55
N LEU A 131 -3.92 0.70 9.85
CA LEU A 131 -5.12 0.43 10.65
C LEU A 131 -6.34 1.22 10.16
N GLU A 132 -6.11 2.42 9.63
CA GLU A 132 -7.18 3.30 9.14
C GLU A 132 -7.60 3.01 7.69
N ALA A 133 -6.65 2.61 6.83
CA ALA A 133 -6.89 2.44 5.39
C ALA A 133 -6.88 0.99 4.89
N GLY A 134 -6.27 0.08 5.64
CA GLY A 134 -6.01 -1.30 5.23
C GLY A 134 -6.94 -2.32 5.88
N ASN A 135 -6.48 -3.57 5.88
CA ASN A 135 -7.13 -4.69 6.54
C ASN A 135 -6.16 -5.40 7.51
N GLU A 136 -6.55 -6.56 8.02
CA GLU A 136 -5.78 -7.33 9.00
C GLU A 136 -4.43 -7.81 8.45
N ALA A 137 -4.30 -8.00 7.13
CA ALA A 137 -3.00 -8.28 6.50
C ALA A 137 -2.09 -7.04 6.53
N ASN A 138 -2.64 -5.85 6.29
CA ASN A 138 -1.89 -4.61 6.46
C ASN A 138 -1.46 -4.39 7.91
N HIS A 139 -2.32 -4.70 8.88
CA HIS A 139 -1.95 -4.66 10.29
C HIS A 139 -0.79 -5.62 10.59
N ALA A 140 -0.90 -6.90 10.19
CA ALA A 140 0.17 -7.88 10.38
C ALA A 140 1.51 -7.44 9.78
N ARG A 141 1.50 -6.84 8.58
CA ARG A 141 2.70 -6.30 7.92
C ARG A 141 3.26 -5.07 8.63
N GLY A 142 2.41 -4.24 9.23
CA GLY A 142 2.83 -3.13 10.09
C GLY A 142 3.53 -3.62 11.36
N GLU A 143 2.98 -4.64 12.01
CA GLU A 143 3.59 -5.30 13.18
C GLU A 143 4.95 -5.92 12.82
N TYR A 144 5.04 -6.57 11.66
CA TYR A 144 6.29 -7.09 11.11
C TYR A 144 7.35 -6.00 10.94
N LEU A 145 6.99 -4.85 10.35
CA LEU A 145 7.89 -3.71 10.18
C LEU A 145 8.39 -3.17 11.53
N ILE A 146 7.50 -3.01 12.52
CA ILE A 146 7.89 -2.56 13.86
C ILE A 146 8.83 -3.57 14.51
N ALA A 147 8.55 -4.87 14.40
CA ALA A 147 9.40 -5.92 14.94
C ALA A 147 10.81 -5.85 14.33
N ARG A 148 10.91 -5.80 13.00
CA ARG A 148 12.19 -5.69 12.28
C ARG A 148 12.95 -4.42 12.63
N ALA A 149 12.28 -3.27 12.67
CA ALA A 149 12.87 -2.00 13.06
C ALA A 149 13.42 -2.04 14.49
N ALA A 150 12.63 -2.55 15.44
CA ALA A 150 13.03 -2.67 16.85
C ALA A 150 14.25 -3.59 17.02
N LEU A 151 14.26 -4.74 16.36
CA LEU A 151 15.40 -5.66 16.39
C LEU A 151 16.66 -5.04 15.79
N ARG A 152 16.53 -4.28 14.69
CA ARG A 152 17.65 -3.61 14.03
C ARG A 152 18.38 -2.62 14.94
N ILE A 153 17.67 -1.97 15.87
CA ILE A 153 18.22 -1.00 16.83
C ILE A 153 18.44 -1.59 18.23
N GLY A 154 18.48 -2.92 18.36
CA GLY A 154 18.79 -3.61 19.62
C GLY A 154 17.66 -3.57 20.67
N ARG A 155 16.42 -3.23 20.29
CA ARG A 155 15.24 -3.22 21.17
C ARG A 155 14.55 -4.59 21.18
N ALA A 156 15.28 -5.62 21.63
CA ALA A 156 14.87 -7.02 21.51
C ALA A 156 13.49 -7.36 22.09
N SER A 157 13.19 -6.92 23.33
CA SER A 157 11.88 -7.18 23.96
C SER A 157 10.71 -6.60 23.16
N LEU A 158 10.88 -5.37 22.65
CA LEU A 158 9.88 -4.73 21.80
C LEU A 158 9.72 -5.48 20.48
N GLY A 159 10.83 -5.90 19.88
CA GLY A 159 10.81 -6.74 18.68
C GLY A 159 10.01 -8.03 18.88
N LEU A 160 10.14 -8.68 20.03
CA LEU A 160 9.40 -9.89 20.37
C LEU A 160 7.90 -9.65 20.52
N GLU A 161 7.50 -8.60 21.22
CA GLU A 161 6.08 -8.24 21.39
C GLU A 161 5.38 -8.06 20.03
N HIS A 162 5.99 -7.32 19.11
CA HIS A 162 5.43 -7.08 17.78
C HIS A 162 5.52 -8.30 16.86
N ALA A 163 6.59 -9.10 16.94
CA ALA A 163 6.69 -10.34 16.16
C ALA A 163 5.62 -11.36 16.57
N GLN A 164 5.34 -11.50 17.86
CA GLN A 164 4.25 -12.32 18.37
C GLN A 164 2.90 -11.82 17.87
N ARG A 165 2.67 -10.49 17.92
CA ARG A 165 1.44 -9.89 17.43
C ARG A 165 1.24 -10.08 15.92
N CYS A 166 2.31 -9.96 15.14
CA CYS A 166 2.31 -10.24 13.71
C CYS A 166 1.84 -11.69 13.44
N LEU A 167 2.46 -12.67 14.10
CA LEU A 167 2.08 -14.08 13.93
C LEU A 167 0.64 -14.35 14.38
N GLU A 168 0.20 -13.76 15.49
CA GLU A 168 -1.17 -13.87 15.98
C GLU A 168 -2.17 -13.42 14.90
N LEU A 169 -1.96 -12.24 14.31
CA LEU A 169 -2.82 -11.70 13.25
C LEU A 169 -2.84 -12.58 12.00
N VAL A 170 -1.67 -13.05 11.55
CA VAL A 170 -1.55 -13.93 10.38
C VAL A 170 -2.32 -15.23 10.59
N LEU A 171 -2.22 -15.83 11.78
CA LEU A 171 -2.91 -17.08 12.10
C LEU A 171 -4.41 -16.90 12.33
N ALA A 172 -4.84 -15.76 12.88
CA ALA A 172 -6.25 -15.46 13.15
C ALA A 172 -7.05 -15.12 11.89
N HIS A 173 -6.40 -14.59 10.84
CA HIS A 173 -7.09 -14.07 9.65
C HIS A 173 -6.60 -14.67 8.32
N PRO A 174 -6.52 -16.01 8.18
CA PRO A 174 -5.90 -16.65 7.01
C PRO A 174 -6.57 -16.31 5.67
N GLY A 175 -7.87 -15.98 5.67
CA GLY A 175 -8.60 -15.57 4.46
C GLY A 175 -8.22 -14.19 3.91
N GLN A 176 -7.46 -13.40 4.67
CA GLN A 176 -6.98 -12.08 4.26
C GLN A 176 -5.49 -12.05 3.94
N MET A 177 -4.77 -13.14 4.28
CA MET A 177 -3.33 -13.24 4.12
C MET A 177 -2.99 -13.74 2.72
N SER A 178 -1.89 -13.24 2.19
CA SER A 178 -1.18 -13.88 1.11
C SER A 178 -0.37 -15.07 1.66
N ASP A 179 0.02 -15.98 0.77
CA ASP A 179 0.86 -17.15 1.11
C ASP A 179 2.24 -16.77 1.66
N TRP A 180 2.74 -15.57 1.35
CA TRP A 180 4.01 -15.03 1.86
C TRP A 180 3.92 -14.36 3.24
N ASP A 181 2.73 -14.02 3.76
CA ASP A 181 2.64 -13.36 5.08
C ASP A 181 3.07 -14.30 6.23
N LYS A 182 2.73 -15.59 6.10
CA LYS A 182 3.06 -16.61 7.11
C LYS A 182 4.55 -16.89 7.26
N PRO A 183 5.34 -17.14 6.21
CA PRO A 183 6.79 -17.29 6.36
C PRO A 183 7.45 -16.03 6.95
N PHE A 184 7.01 -14.81 6.58
CA PHE A 184 7.55 -13.58 7.18
C PHE A 184 7.22 -13.43 8.68
N ALA A 185 6.02 -13.82 9.11
CA ALA A 185 5.67 -13.77 10.53
C ALA A 185 6.53 -14.74 11.37
N HIS A 186 6.78 -15.95 10.86
CA HIS A 186 7.68 -16.91 11.50
C HIS A 186 9.15 -16.44 11.47
N GLU A 187 9.58 -15.79 10.39
CA GLU A 187 10.91 -15.19 10.26
C GLU A 187 11.16 -14.11 11.32
N ALA A 188 10.24 -13.17 11.50
CA ALA A 188 10.35 -12.13 12.52
C ALA A 188 10.36 -12.70 13.93
N LEU A 189 9.50 -13.69 14.22
CA LEU A 189 9.46 -14.35 15.52
C LEU A 189 10.76 -15.10 15.81
N ALA A 190 11.33 -15.80 14.83
CA ALA A 190 12.62 -16.48 14.97
C ALA A 190 13.72 -15.50 15.38
N ARG A 191 13.84 -14.37 14.68
CA ARG A 191 14.84 -13.34 15.03
C ARG A 191 14.62 -12.78 16.43
N ALA A 192 13.38 -12.48 16.79
CA ALA A 192 13.07 -11.90 18.08
C ALA A 192 13.34 -12.86 19.25
N LEU A 193 13.01 -14.14 19.08
CA LEU A 193 13.32 -15.18 20.06
C LEU A 193 14.84 -15.35 20.22
N ALA A 194 15.61 -15.31 19.13
CA ALA A 194 17.06 -15.35 19.20
C ALA A 194 17.63 -14.13 19.95
N ALA A 195 17.17 -12.93 19.60
CA ALA A 195 17.58 -11.68 20.25
C ALA A 195 17.26 -11.62 21.74
N THR A 196 16.23 -12.34 22.18
CA THR A 196 15.80 -12.41 23.60
C THR A 196 16.35 -13.63 24.35
N GLY A 197 17.23 -14.43 23.72
CA GLY A 197 17.94 -15.53 24.37
C GLY A 197 17.19 -16.86 24.40
N ALA A 198 16.28 -17.11 23.44
CA ALA A 198 15.53 -18.36 23.28
C ALA A 198 15.91 -19.11 21.98
N PRO A 199 17.18 -19.56 21.81
CA PRO A 199 17.71 -20.07 20.54
C PRO A 199 17.01 -21.33 20.03
N ASP A 200 16.60 -22.26 20.90
CA ASP A 200 15.93 -23.50 20.46
C ASP A 200 14.55 -23.21 19.85
N ALA A 201 13.77 -22.34 20.50
CA ALA A 201 12.48 -21.89 19.98
C ALA A 201 12.68 -21.09 18.68
N ALA A 202 13.69 -20.21 18.65
CA ALA A 202 14.04 -19.44 17.48
C ALA A 202 14.41 -20.32 16.27
N GLN A 203 15.17 -21.40 16.49
CA GLN A 203 15.54 -22.35 15.43
C GLN A 203 14.31 -23.10 14.89
N ALA A 204 13.34 -23.43 15.74
CA ALA A 204 12.09 -24.06 15.32
C ALA A 204 11.25 -23.12 14.43
N GLU A 205 11.16 -21.84 14.82
CA GLU A 205 10.46 -20.82 14.02
C GLU A 205 11.18 -20.53 12.70
N LEU A 206 12.51 -20.48 12.69
CA LEU A 206 13.30 -20.34 11.47
C LEU A 206 13.08 -21.52 10.52
N ALA A 207 13.12 -22.75 11.02
CA ALA A 207 12.84 -23.94 10.21
C ALA A 207 11.44 -23.88 9.58
N ARG A 208 10.44 -23.39 10.34
CA ARG A 208 9.09 -23.18 9.83
C ARG A 208 9.02 -22.09 8.77
N ALA A 209 9.73 -20.98 8.94
CA ALA A 209 9.80 -19.91 7.95
C ALA A 209 10.43 -20.40 6.62
N VAL A 210 11.50 -21.19 6.70
CA VAL A 210 12.15 -21.80 5.53
C VAL A 210 11.23 -22.79 4.82
N GLU A 211 10.59 -23.70 5.57
CA GLU A 211 9.61 -24.65 5.02
C GLU A 211 8.49 -23.91 4.28
N LEU A 212 7.86 -22.93 4.91
CA LEU A 212 6.76 -22.16 4.32
C LEU A 212 7.18 -21.35 3.10
N THR A 213 8.41 -20.83 3.07
CA THR A 213 8.97 -20.13 1.89
C THR A 213 8.96 -21.05 0.66
N THR A 214 9.19 -22.37 0.81
CA THR A 214 9.14 -23.32 -0.31
C THR A 214 7.74 -23.52 -0.89
N LEU A 215 6.69 -23.14 -0.14
CA LEU A 215 5.29 -23.31 -0.52
C LEU A 215 4.67 -22.05 -1.16
N VAL A 216 5.38 -20.92 -1.17
CA VAL A 216 4.95 -19.70 -1.83
C VAL A 216 4.89 -19.92 -3.34
N ALA A 217 3.76 -19.57 -3.96
CA ALA A 217 3.48 -19.94 -5.34
C ALA A 217 4.24 -19.08 -6.36
N ASP A 218 4.42 -17.79 -6.08
CA ASP A 218 5.13 -16.87 -6.97
C ASP A 218 6.66 -16.95 -6.73
N PRO A 219 7.47 -17.26 -7.76
CA PRO A 219 8.93 -17.34 -7.61
C PRO A 219 9.59 -16.00 -7.25
N GLY A 220 8.99 -14.88 -7.62
CA GLY A 220 9.46 -13.55 -7.26
C GLY A 220 9.31 -13.30 -5.76
N ASP A 221 8.12 -13.56 -5.21
CA ASP A 221 7.84 -13.45 -3.77
C ASP A 221 8.71 -14.42 -2.95
N GLN A 222 8.89 -15.65 -3.44
CA GLN A 222 9.80 -16.63 -2.84
C GLN A 222 11.26 -16.11 -2.82
N ASN A 223 11.72 -15.47 -3.88
CA ASN A 223 13.06 -14.88 -3.92
C ASN A 223 13.23 -13.70 -2.96
N VAL A 224 12.18 -12.90 -2.74
CA VAL A 224 12.18 -11.84 -1.71
C VAL A 224 12.37 -12.46 -0.32
N LEU A 225 11.63 -13.52 0.00
CA LEU A 225 11.78 -14.25 1.27
C LEU A 225 13.19 -14.81 1.47
N HIS A 226 13.77 -15.47 0.45
CA HIS A 226 15.14 -15.96 0.53
C HIS A 226 16.16 -14.83 0.73
N THR A 227 15.95 -13.70 0.06
CA THR A 227 16.80 -12.51 0.22
C THR A 227 16.73 -12.01 1.66
N GLU A 228 15.53 -11.85 2.23
CA GLU A 228 15.36 -11.40 3.62
C GLU A 228 15.93 -12.42 4.63
N LEU A 229 15.73 -13.72 4.39
CA LEU A 229 16.31 -14.76 5.24
C LEU A 229 17.84 -14.71 5.29
N SER A 230 18.49 -14.25 4.22
CA SER A 230 19.95 -14.08 4.16
C SER A 230 20.48 -12.82 4.87
N LYS A 231 19.60 -11.87 5.21
CA LYS A 231 20.00 -10.61 5.86
C LYS A 231 20.15 -10.80 7.36
N GLU A 232 21.24 -10.30 7.92
CA GLU A 232 21.47 -10.17 9.37
C GLU A 232 20.65 -9.00 9.97
N PRO A 233 20.44 -8.93 11.30
CA PRO A 233 20.98 -9.82 12.35
C PRO A 233 20.11 -11.06 12.63
N TRP A 234 20.77 -12.20 12.81
CA TRP A 234 20.20 -13.48 13.26
C TRP A 234 20.55 -13.85 14.70
N PHE A 235 21.27 -12.95 15.40
CA PHE A 235 21.56 -13.06 16.83
C PHE A 235 22.16 -14.41 17.24
N GLY A 236 23.01 -14.98 16.36
CA GLY A 236 23.71 -16.25 16.59
C GLY A 236 22.99 -17.50 16.09
N LEU A 237 21.81 -17.38 15.45
CA LEU A 237 21.22 -18.50 14.71
C LEU A 237 22.02 -18.82 13.45
N ARG A 238 21.96 -20.10 13.04
CA ARG A 238 22.49 -20.55 11.76
C ARG A 238 21.34 -20.61 10.75
N THR A 239 21.39 -19.72 9.77
CA THR A 239 20.51 -19.72 8.59
C THR A 239 21.02 -20.59 7.47
#